data_AF-A0A2E4ZV27-F1
#
_entry.id   AF-A0A2E4ZV27-F1
#
_cell.length_a   1.000
_cell.length_b   1.000
_cell.length_c   1.000
_cell.angle_alpha   90.00
_cell.angle_beta   90.00
_cell.angle_gamma   90.00
#
_symmetry.space_group_name_H-M   'P 1'
#
loop_
_entity.id
_entity.type
_entity.pdbx_description
1 polymer ?
#
loop_
_entity_poly.entity_id
_entity_poly.type
_entity_poly.pdbx_seq_one_letter_code
_entity_poly.pdbx_strand_id
1 'polypeptide(L)'
;MVLAIIGIMAGLLAGNAGAFIETAKEEPPNRILRKAVLDATYLASQEKELVYLRYDDTNGTLLIEDSTGSQLASHRIVEIPDEHDFEPKEREFSLIFEADVPLAGIDGDEGDWEEDQIYLRRVVFHPSGVSTPFIARLRTGLGENKEKTFRFDPFSGYPRRALGDER
;
A
#
# COMPACT_ATOMS: atom_id res chain seq x y z
N MET A 1 -3.19 -25.86 25.52
CA MET A 1 -4.30 -24.89 25.65
C MET A 1 -4.42 -24.16 24.33
N VAL A 2 -5.36 -24.56 23.48
CA VAL A 2 -5.64 -23.93 22.18
C VAL A 2 -7.11 -23.54 22.23
N LEU A 3 -7.39 -22.38 22.82
CA LEU A 3 -8.74 -21.82 22.91
C LEU A 3 -8.64 -20.35 23.38
N ALA A 4 -8.23 -19.43 22.49
CA ALA A 4 -8.48 -17.99 22.63
C ALA A 4 -7.92 -17.14 21.45
N ILE A 5 -8.01 -17.57 20.19
CA ILE A 5 -7.87 -16.63 19.05
C ILE A 5 -8.87 -17.02 17.94
N ILE A 6 -10.15 -17.17 18.32
CA ILE A 6 -11.28 -17.26 17.36
C ILE A 6 -12.34 -16.22 17.81
N GLY A 7 -11.88 -15.02 18.16
CA GLY A 7 -12.72 -13.95 18.72
C GLY A 7 -12.73 -12.65 17.93
N ILE A 8 -11.94 -12.52 16.85
CA ILE A 8 -11.83 -11.24 16.11
C ILE A 8 -12.37 -11.33 14.68
N MET A 9 -12.58 -12.54 14.13
CA MET A 9 -13.08 -12.74 12.75
C MET A 9 -14.61 -12.96 12.64
N ALA A 10 -15.39 -12.41 13.56
CA ALA A 10 -16.86 -12.48 13.52
C ALA A 10 -17.55 -11.11 13.67
N GLY A 11 -16.82 -10.02 13.43
CA GLY A 11 -17.29 -8.65 13.73
C GLY A 11 -17.56 -7.74 12.53
N LEU A 12 -17.42 -8.18 11.27
CA LEU A 12 -17.49 -7.25 10.14
C LEU A 12 -18.41 -7.70 8.99
N LEU A 13 -19.52 -8.34 9.32
CA LEU A 13 -20.63 -8.56 8.38
C LEU A 13 -21.96 -8.22 9.05
N ALA A 14 -22.19 -6.93 9.31
CA ALA A 14 -23.52 -6.43 9.67
C ALA A 14 -23.67 -4.93 9.32
N GLY A 15 -24.33 -4.67 8.19
CA GLY A 15 -25.38 -3.65 8.06
C GLY A 15 -25.08 -2.17 8.32
N ASN A 16 -25.13 -1.40 7.23
CA ASN A 16 -25.75 -0.07 7.07
C ASN A 16 -25.51 1.05 8.11
N ALA A 17 -25.10 2.21 7.58
CA ALA A 17 -25.50 3.54 8.05
C ALA A 17 -25.22 3.85 9.54
N GLY A 18 -23.95 3.97 9.87
CA GLY A 18 -23.52 4.65 11.09
C GLY A 18 -22.26 5.43 10.78
N ALA A 19 -22.38 6.74 10.66
CA ALA A 19 -21.25 7.64 10.59
C ALA A 19 -20.41 7.47 11.87
N PHE A 20 -19.41 6.59 11.84
CA PHE A 20 -18.30 6.65 12.77
C PHE A 20 -17.44 7.84 12.34
N ILE A 21 -17.86 9.03 12.78
CA ILE A 21 -16.95 10.17 12.90
C ILE A 21 -16.10 9.85 14.13
N GLU A 22 -15.13 8.98 13.93
CA GLU A 22 -14.05 8.84 14.87
C GLU A 22 -13.13 10.02 14.59
N THR A 23 -13.07 10.98 15.51
CA THR A 23 -12.07 12.04 15.56
C THR A 23 -10.69 11.43 15.89
N ALA A 24 -10.34 10.35 15.18
CA ALA A 24 -9.04 9.76 15.19
C ALA A 24 -8.16 10.70 14.38
N LYS A 25 -7.11 11.18 15.02
CA LYS A 25 -5.96 11.82 14.38
C LYS A 25 -5.63 11.05 13.11
N GLU A 26 -6.11 11.54 11.96
CA GLU A 26 -6.03 10.82 10.69
C GLU A 26 -4.58 10.45 10.43
N GLU A 27 -4.31 9.20 10.07
CA GLU A 27 -2.94 8.75 9.86
C GLU A 27 -2.45 9.23 8.50
N PRO A 28 -1.21 9.73 8.37
CA PRO A 28 -0.71 10.21 7.10
C PRO A 28 -0.56 9.03 6.10
N PRO A 29 -0.75 9.25 4.78
CA PRO A 29 -0.78 8.20 3.76
C PRO A 29 0.43 7.25 3.79
N ASN A 30 1.63 7.77 4.06
CA ASN A 30 2.86 6.97 4.16
C ASN A 30 2.79 5.94 5.30
N ARG A 31 2.14 6.28 6.41
CA ARG A 31 1.97 5.38 7.56
C ARG A 31 0.94 4.30 7.25
N ILE A 32 -0.14 4.66 6.57
CA ILE A 32 -1.19 3.73 6.14
C ILE A 32 -0.60 2.72 5.14
N LEU A 33 0.14 3.21 4.14
CA LEU A 33 0.82 2.36 3.17
C LEU A 33 1.81 1.40 3.85
N ARG A 34 2.64 1.90 4.77
CA ARG A 34 3.57 1.05 5.52
C ARG A 34 2.85 -0.01 6.36
N LYS A 35 1.73 0.34 7.00
CA LYS A 35 0.92 -0.61 7.74
C LYS A 35 0.38 -1.70 6.82
N ALA A 36 -0.17 -1.34 5.67
CA ALA A 36 -0.70 -2.31 4.71
C ALA A 36 0.38 -3.29 4.22
N VAL A 37 1.61 -2.80 3.96
CA VAL A 37 2.74 -3.67 3.60
C VAL A 37 3.11 -4.63 4.72
N LEU A 38 3.25 -4.13 5.95
CA LEU A 38 3.57 -4.98 7.11
C LEU A 38 2.48 -6.02 7.39
N ASP A 39 1.22 -5.63 7.23
CA ASP A 39 0.06 -6.48 7.43
C ASP A 39 0.00 -7.58 6.37
N ALA A 40 0.22 -7.24 5.10
CA ALA A 40 0.31 -8.21 4.01
C ALA A 40 1.46 -9.22 4.23
N THR A 41 2.64 -8.76 4.65
CA THR A 41 3.76 -9.64 5.02
C THR A 41 3.41 -10.56 6.19
N TYR A 42 2.77 -10.02 7.22
CA TYR A 42 2.35 -10.79 8.39
C TYR A 42 1.30 -11.86 8.01
N LEU A 43 0.27 -11.48 7.26
CA LEU A 43 -0.80 -12.38 6.81
C LEU A 43 -0.26 -13.49 5.90
N ALA A 44 0.64 -13.18 4.95
CA ALA A 44 1.28 -14.21 4.13
C ALA A 44 2.01 -15.26 4.99
N SER A 45 2.75 -14.79 6.00
CA SER A 45 3.47 -15.65 6.93
C SER A 45 2.52 -16.44 7.84
N GLN A 46 1.40 -15.86 8.27
CA GLN A 46 0.42 -16.50 9.13
C GLN A 46 -0.35 -17.60 8.37
N GLU A 47 -0.91 -17.27 7.21
CA GLU A 47 -1.76 -18.16 6.41
C GLU A 47 -0.96 -19.24 5.69
N LYS A 48 0.37 -19.08 5.59
CA LYS A 48 1.26 -19.96 4.81
C LYS A 48 0.92 -20.01 3.32
N GLU A 49 0.27 -18.96 2.83
CA GLU A 49 -0.18 -18.80 1.45
C GLU A 49 0.26 -17.46 0.87
N LEU A 50 0.21 -17.33 -0.46
CA LEU A 50 0.46 -16.06 -1.13
C LEU A 50 -0.64 -15.04 -0.80
N VAL A 51 -0.22 -13.83 -0.46
CA VAL A 51 -1.10 -12.69 -0.20
C VAL A 51 -0.78 -11.56 -1.17
N TYR A 52 -1.80 -10.80 -1.54
CA TYR A 52 -1.72 -9.77 -2.56
C TYR A 52 -2.15 -8.42 -1.98
N LEU A 53 -1.35 -7.39 -2.19
CA LEU A 53 -1.73 -6.00 -1.90
C LEU A 53 -2.14 -5.32 -3.21
N ARG A 54 -3.34 -4.78 -3.26
CA ARG A 54 -3.88 -4.04 -4.39
C ARG A 54 -4.40 -2.69 -3.94
N TYR A 55 -4.33 -1.71 -4.82
CA TYR A 55 -4.98 -0.43 -4.61
C TYR A 55 -6.32 -0.38 -5.37
N ASP A 56 -7.38 -0.01 -4.66
CA ASP A 56 -8.71 0.28 -5.20
C ASP A 56 -8.89 1.79 -5.28
N ASP A 57 -8.79 2.30 -6.50
CA ASP A 57 -8.91 3.71 -6.90
C ASP A 57 -10.32 4.26 -6.65
N THR A 58 -11.35 3.43 -6.79
CA THR A 58 -12.74 3.83 -6.60
C THR A 58 -13.00 4.29 -5.16
N ASN A 59 -12.36 3.63 -4.19
CA ASN A 59 -12.60 3.85 -2.76
C ASN A 59 -11.41 4.43 -2.01
N GLY A 60 -10.27 4.67 -2.67
CA GLY A 60 -9.07 5.15 -1.99
C GLY A 60 -8.48 4.13 -1.01
N THR A 61 -8.61 2.83 -1.30
CA THR A 61 -8.37 1.78 -0.30
C THR A 61 -7.29 0.80 -0.75
N LEU A 62 -6.36 0.49 0.14
CA LEU A 62 -5.45 -0.63 -0.01
C LEU A 62 -6.14 -1.90 0.46
N LEU A 63 -6.25 -2.88 -0.42
CA LEU A 63 -6.88 -4.16 -0.17
C LEU A 63 -5.81 -5.25 -0.09
N ILE A 64 -5.91 -6.08 0.95
CA ILE A 64 -5.07 -7.26 1.13
C ILE A 64 -5.96 -8.46 0.86
N GLU A 65 -5.60 -9.24 -0.15
CA GLU A 65 -6.42 -10.32 -0.72
C GLU A 65 -5.63 -11.65 -0.73
N ASP A 66 -6.35 -12.76 -0.66
CA ASP A 66 -5.78 -14.09 -0.92
C ASP A 66 -5.70 -14.40 -2.44
N SER A 67 -5.29 -15.62 -2.78
CA SER A 67 -5.19 -16.08 -4.18
C SER A 67 -6.54 -16.18 -4.91
N THR A 68 -7.66 -16.24 -4.18
CA THR A 68 -9.02 -16.29 -4.73
C THR A 68 -9.63 -14.90 -4.92
N GLY A 69 -8.96 -13.85 -4.41
CA GLY A 69 -9.48 -12.49 -4.38
C GLY A 69 -10.37 -12.20 -3.17
N SER A 70 -10.40 -13.09 -2.16
CA SER A 70 -11.10 -12.82 -0.91
C SER A 70 -10.31 -11.81 -0.09
N GLN A 71 -10.97 -10.76 0.38
CA GLN A 71 -10.35 -9.73 1.21
C GLN A 71 -10.02 -10.28 2.60
N LEU A 72 -8.75 -10.17 2.98
CA LEU A 72 -8.22 -10.50 4.30
C LEU A 72 -8.16 -9.27 5.21
N ALA A 73 -7.79 -8.11 4.66
CA ALA A 73 -7.70 -6.84 5.38
C ALA A 73 -7.81 -5.65 4.41
N SER A 74 -8.03 -4.44 4.96
CA SER A 74 -8.11 -3.21 4.17
C SER A 74 -7.64 -1.98 4.94
N HIS A 75 -6.95 -1.08 4.26
CA HIS A 75 -6.43 0.17 4.80
C HIS A 75 -6.85 1.34 3.92
N ARG A 76 -7.82 2.15 4.39
CA ARG A 76 -8.29 3.33 3.65
C ARG A 76 -7.30 4.47 3.78
N ILE A 77 -6.92 5.08 2.66
CA ILE A 77 -6.04 6.25 2.67
C ILE A 77 -6.90 7.51 2.74
N VAL A 78 -6.66 8.32 3.78
CA VAL A 78 -7.33 9.61 3.98
C VAL A 78 -6.27 10.71 3.93
N GLU A 79 -6.52 11.76 3.15
CA GLU A 79 -5.64 12.92 3.13
C GLU A 79 -6.05 13.89 4.26
N ILE A 80 -5.10 14.20 5.12
CA ILE A 80 -5.23 15.29 6.09
C ILE A 80 -5.05 16.59 5.30
N PRO A 81 -6.03 17.51 5.28
CA PRO A 81 -5.85 18.80 4.64
C PRO A 81 -4.67 19.54 5.30
N ASP A 82 -3.78 20.11 4.47
CA ASP A 82 -2.81 21.09 4.98
C ASP A 82 -3.58 22.29 5.53
N GLU A 83 -3.13 22.86 6.66
CA GLU A 83 -3.79 24.01 7.33
C GLU A 83 -3.95 25.26 6.42
N HIS A 84 -3.34 25.25 5.24
CA HIS A 84 -3.37 26.33 4.25
C HIS A 84 -4.27 26.05 3.04
N ASP A 85 -4.84 24.85 2.89
CA ASP A 85 -5.75 24.49 1.78
C ASP A 85 -7.21 24.73 2.22
N PHE A 86 -7.71 25.95 2.02
CA PHE A 86 -9.08 26.37 2.39
C PHE A 86 -10.16 25.99 1.37
N GLU A 87 -9.80 25.37 0.24
CA GLU A 87 -10.78 24.97 -0.78
C GLU A 87 -11.04 23.46 -0.74
N PRO A 88 -12.31 23.02 -0.63
CA PRO A 88 -12.69 21.63 -0.80
C PRO A 88 -12.54 21.26 -2.28
N LYS A 89 -11.32 20.97 -2.72
CA LYS A 89 -11.08 20.38 -4.03
C LYS A 89 -11.60 18.95 -4.02
N GLU A 90 -12.23 18.53 -5.11
CA GLU A 90 -12.46 17.11 -5.39
C GLU A 90 -11.10 16.42 -5.28
N ARG A 91 -10.93 15.63 -4.22
CA ARG A 91 -9.66 15.00 -3.90
C ARG A 91 -9.48 13.83 -4.84
N GLU A 92 -8.86 14.07 -5.97
CA GLU A 92 -8.35 13.00 -6.82
C GLU A 92 -7.07 12.48 -6.16
N PHE A 93 -7.14 11.22 -5.72
CA PHE A 93 -6.04 10.50 -5.12
C PHE A 93 -5.70 9.35 -6.05
N SER A 94 -4.42 9.15 -6.33
CA SER A 94 -3.97 7.96 -7.04
C SER A 94 -2.75 7.35 -6.38
N LEU A 95 -2.70 6.02 -6.41
CA LEU A 95 -1.59 5.24 -5.94
C LEU A 95 -1.29 4.16 -6.99
N ILE A 96 -0.07 4.16 -7.48
CA ILE A 96 0.43 3.17 -8.43
C ILE A 96 1.56 2.38 -7.79
N PHE A 97 1.66 1.11 -8.15
CA PHE A 97 2.77 0.24 -7.77
C PHE A 97 3.62 -0.04 -9.00
N GLU A 98 4.93 -0.02 -8.83
CA GLU A 98 5.93 -0.32 -9.85
C GLU A 98 6.93 -1.33 -9.30
N ALA A 99 7.45 -2.24 -10.11
CA ALA A 99 8.54 -3.11 -9.73
C ALA A 99 9.83 -2.29 -9.58
N ASP A 100 10.56 -2.52 -8.49
CA ASP A 100 11.89 -1.95 -8.30
C ASP A 100 12.91 -2.87 -9.00
N VAL A 101 13.07 -2.63 -10.31
CA VAL A 101 13.89 -3.46 -11.20
C VAL A 101 15.39 -3.15 -11.08
N PRO A 102 16.28 -4.11 -11.42
CA PRO A 102 17.72 -3.85 -11.46
C PRO A 102 18.06 -2.74 -12.47
N LEU A 103 18.90 -1.80 -12.05
CA LEU A 103 19.40 -0.71 -12.90
C LEU A 103 20.40 -1.20 -13.96
N ALA A 104 21.03 -2.35 -13.71
CA ALA A 104 21.95 -2.98 -14.64
C ALA A 104 21.56 -4.44 -14.88
N GLY A 105 21.67 -4.87 -16.13
CA GLY A 105 21.53 -6.27 -16.54
C GLY A 105 22.63 -7.16 -15.97
N ILE A 106 22.54 -8.47 -16.21
CA ILE A 106 23.50 -9.46 -15.72
C ILE A 106 24.94 -9.15 -16.15
N ASP A 107 25.10 -8.53 -17.33
CA ASP A 107 26.38 -8.16 -17.91
C ASP A 107 26.86 -6.74 -17.50
N GLY A 108 26.08 -6.02 -16.68
CA GLY A 108 26.42 -4.67 -16.21
C GLY A 108 25.98 -3.52 -17.12
N ASP A 109 25.32 -3.84 -18.24
CA ASP A 109 24.70 -2.84 -19.14
C ASP A 109 23.46 -2.21 -18.49
N GLU A 110 23.13 -0.97 -18.83
CA GLU A 110 21.92 -0.29 -18.34
C GLU A 110 20.66 -1.09 -18.72
N GLY A 111 19.72 -1.21 -17.76
CA GLY A 111 18.45 -1.88 -18.01
C GLY A 111 17.48 -1.00 -18.80
N ASP A 112 17.20 -1.37 -20.05
CA ASP A 112 16.16 -0.76 -20.88
C ASP A 112 14.77 -1.31 -20.47
N TRP A 113 14.15 -0.70 -19.46
CA TRP A 113 12.79 -1.02 -19.04
C TRP A 113 11.84 0.12 -19.44
N GLU A 114 10.78 -0.20 -20.20
CA GLU A 114 9.70 0.76 -20.47
C GLU A 114 8.80 0.90 -19.23
N GLU A 115 8.23 2.09 -19.01
CA GLU A 115 7.43 2.41 -17.81
C GLU A 115 6.21 1.49 -17.64
N ASP A 116 5.61 1.05 -18.73
CA ASP A 116 4.46 0.15 -18.73
C ASP A 116 4.82 -1.30 -18.35
N GLN A 117 6.07 -1.69 -18.51
CA GLN A 117 6.56 -3.02 -18.15
C GLN A 117 6.81 -3.18 -16.64
N ILE A 118 6.95 -2.06 -15.92
CA ILE A 118 7.21 -2.08 -14.48
C ILE A 118 5.94 -1.94 -13.64
N TYR A 119 4.78 -1.57 -14.20
CA TYR A 119 3.55 -1.41 -13.41
C TYR A 119 3.02 -2.73 -12.83
N LEU A 120 2.73 -2.69 -11.54
CA LEU A 120 2.18 -3.80 -10.78
C LEU A 120 0.70 -3.56 -10.49
N ARG A 121 -0.17 -4.45 -11.00
CA ARG A 121 -1.59 -4.45 -10.63
C ARG A 121 -1.80 -4.81 -9.16
N ARG A 122 -0.92 -5.63 -8.61
CA ARG A 122 -0.89 -6.07 -7.21
C ARG A 122 0.53 -6.44 -6.83
N VAL A 123 0.90 -6.21 -5.58
CA VAL A 123 2.17 -6.63 -5.00
C VAL A 123 1.98 -7.98 -4.33
N VAL A 124 2.88 -8.93 -4.59
CA VAL A 124 2.82 -10.29 -4.04
C VAL A 124 3.69 -10.40 -2.79
N PHE A 125 3.15 -11.01 -1.75
CA PHE A 125 3.81 -11.32 -0.49
C PHE A 125 3.86 -12.83 -0.31
N HIS A 126 5.07 -13.36 -0.13
CA HIS A 126 5.34 -14.78 0.04
C HIS A 126 5.35 -15.16 1.53
N PRO A 127 4.91 -16.39 1.90
CA PRO A 127 4.93 -16.90 3.28
C PRO A 127 6.24 -16.83 4.04
N SER A 128 7.37 -16.71 3.34
CA SER A 128 8.69 -16.50 3.96
C SER A 128 8.91 -15.06 4.45
N GLY A 129 7.90 -14.19 4.36
CA GLY A 129 7.96 -12.81 4.78
C GLY A 129 8.65 -11.88 3.79
N VAL A 130 8.65 -12.24 2.49
CA VAL A 130 9.29 -11.46 1.43
C VAL A 130 8.28 -11.01 0.39
N SER A 131 8.50 -9.84 -0.21
CA SER A 131 7.75 -9.39 -1.38
C SER A 131 8.64 -9.29 -2.61
N THR A 132 8.06 -8.99 -3.78
CA THR A 132 8.86 -8.41 -4.87
C THR A 132 9.30 -6.99 -4.46
N PRO A 133 10.54 -6.55 -4.72
CA PRO A 133 10.91 -5.14 -4.59
C PRO A 133 9.95 -4.24 -5.37
N PHE A 134 9.44 -3.18 -4.76
CA PHE A 134 8.48 -2.31 -5.43
C PHE A 134 8.54 -0.85 -4.97
N ILE A 135 8.12 0.04 -5.85
CA ILE A 135 7.94 1.46 -5.61
C ILE A 135 6.43 1.73 -5.58
N ALA A 136 6.00 2.56 -4.64
CA ALA A 136 4.64 3.06 -4.57
C ALA A 136 4.67 4.58 -4.80
N ARG A 137 4.06 5.05 -5.89
CA ARG A 137 3.94 6.48 -6.18
C ARG A 137 2.54 6.96 -5.84
N LEU A 138 2.51 7.93 -4.95
CA LEU A 138 1.32 8.51 -4.37
C LEU A 138 1.13 9.92 -4.91
N ARG A 139 0.01 10.19 -5.58
CA ARG A 139 -0.36 11.55 -5.99
C ARG A 139 -1.53 12.02 -5.14
N THR A 140 -1.38 13.18 -4.49
CA THR A 140 -2.48 13.81 -3.75
C THR A 140 -2.88 15.14 -4.38
N GLY A 141 -4.13 15.23 -4.87
CA GLY A 141 -4.70 16.44 -5.46
C GLY A 141 -4.22 16.77 -6.88
N LEU A 142 -4.75 17.87 -7.43
CA LEU A 142 -4.60 18.30 -8.83
C LEU A 142 -3.30 19.11 -9.12
N GLY A 143 -2.19 18.81 -8.44
CA GLY A 143 -0.92 19.52 -8.63
C GLY A 143 0.25 18.59 -8.97
N GLU A 144 1.15 19.03 -9.86
CA GLU A 144 2.38 18.30 -10.22
C GLU A 144 3.39 18.17 -9.05
N ASN A 145 3.28 19.03 -8.02
CA ASN A 145 4.20 19.07 -6.88
C ASN A 145 3.79 18.26 -5.64
N LYS A 146 2.75 17.41 -5.72
CA LYS A 146 2.28 16.58 -4.60
C LYS A 146 2.42 15.07 -4.86
N GLU A 147 3.41 14.68 -5.66
CA GLU A 147 3.79 13.27 -5.83
C GLU A 147 4.79 12.85 -4.75
N LYS A 148 4.51 11.74 -4.05
CA LYS A 148 5.38 11.14 -3.04
C LYS A 148 5.73 9.73 -3.46
N THR A 149 7.03 9.43 -3.48
CA THR A 149 7.55 8.12 -3.87
C THR A 149 8.04 7.34 -2.66
N PHE A 150 7.60 6.09 -2.51
CA PHE A 150 8.00 5.19 -1.43
C PHE A 150 8.61 3.91 -2.01
N ARG A 151 9.87 3.63 -1.72
CA ARG A 151 10.56 2.41 -2.17
C ARG A 151 10.54 1.34 -1.06
N PHE A 152 9.98 0.18 -1.35
CA PHE A 152 9.90 -0.97 -0.44
C PHE A 152 10.84 -2.09 -0.87
N ASP A 153 11.65 -2.54 0.07
CA ASP A 153 12.62 -3.63 -0.12
C ASP A 153 11.95 -4.98 0.20
N PRO A 154 12.19 -6.04 -0.59
CA PRO A 154 11.64 -7.38 -0.41
C PRO A 154 11.73 -7.94 1.01
N PHE A 155 12.74 -7.54 1.81
CA PHE A 155 12.97 -8.10 3.15
C PHE A 155 12.53 -7.21 4.30
N SER A 156 12.17 -5.95 4.02
CA SER A 156 11.82 -5.00 5.08
C SER A 156 10.57 -4.25 4.69
N GLY A 157 9.51 -4.37 5.50
CA GLY A 157 8.32 -3.50 5.42
C GLY A 157 8.61 -2.04 5.81
N TYR A 158 9.81 -1.54 5.48
CA TYR A 158 10.30 -0.20 5.75
C TYR A 158 10.58 0.48 4.41
N PRO A 159 9.95 1.65 4.16
CA PRO A 159 10.30 2.42 2.98
C PRO A 159 11.72 2.98 3.14
N ARG A 160 12.60 2.75 2.15
CA ARG A 160 13.89 3.47 2.08
C ARG A 160 13.61 4.84 1.44
N ARG A 161 14.15 5.91 2.04
CA ARG A 161 14.09 7.27 1.46
C ARG A 161 14.78 7.24 0.09
N ALA A 162 14.12 7.74 -0.94
CA ALA A 162 14.75 7.86 -2.26
C ALA A 162 15.98 8.78 -2.16
N LEU A 163 17.12 8.37 -2.71
CA LEU A 163 18.24 9.27 -2.95
C LEU A 163 17.76 10.33 -3.94
N GLY A 164 17.65 11.58 -3.49
CA GLY A 164 17.14 12.70 -4.28
C GLY A 164 16.59 13.86 -3.45
N ASP A 165 16.33 13.65 -2.16
CA ASP A 165 15.89 14.68 -1.22
C ASP A 165 17.08 15.51 -0.66
N GLU A 166 18.01 15.88 -1.55
CA GLU A 166 19.02 16.92 -1.32
C GLU A 166 18.68 18.10 -2.22
N ARG A 167 17.79 18.97 -1.75
CA ARG A 167 17.81 20.43 -1.96
C ARG A 167 16.78 21.13 -1.09
#